data_AF-A0A3D3DDK8-F1
#
_entry.id   AF-A0A3D3DDK8-F1
#
_cell.length_a   1.000
_cell.length_b   1.000
_cell.length_c   1.000
_cell.angle_alpha   90.00
_cell.angle_beta   90.00
_cell.angle_gamma   90.00
#
_symmetry.space_group_name_H-M   'P 1'
#
loop_
_entity.id
_entity.type
_entity.pdbx_description
1 polymer ?
#
loop_
_entity_poly.entity_id
_entity_poly.type
_entity_poly.pdbx_seq_one_letter_code
_entity_poly.pdbx_strand_id
1 'polypeptide(L)'
;KAVDVNGNEVKEVKIEPDMVEVSISLTRGYPEKQLTVKPKIIGKPAPGYYISEILSSPDEIKIFGNYSKISNIEFLETIPIDVSGITKTLSVKVPPALEEGLNIVDGEVELIEVTIQVKEVIIQKILKNISVLPQNLSPFVSCEIKPEIIDITVEGKNILIDKLEAKDIKAFVKFTDNFKVEQKVKVQVDLPEGISLIKIEPEEVTVLINK
;
A
#
# COMPACT_ATOMS: atom_id res chain seq x y z
N LYS A 1 -8.90 -48.94 -44.26
CA LYS A 1 -9.65 -50.21 -44.04
C LYS A 1 -11.13 -49.88 -44.14
N ALA A 2 -11.86 -50.51 -45.05
CA ALA A 2 -13.28 -50.27 -45.17
C ALA A 2 -14.02 -51.03 -44.07
N VAL A 3 -14.96 -50.34 -43.43
CA VAL A 3 -15.76 -50.89 -42.34
C VAL A 3 -17.23 -50.68 -42.63
N ASP A 4 -18.08 -51.62 -42.20
CA ASP A 4 -19.53 -51.47 -42.26
C ASP A 4 -20.05 -50.56 -41.13
N VAL A 5 -21.35 -50.31 -41.12
CA VAL A 5 -22.04 -49.50 -40.08
C VAL A 5 -21.87 -50.04 -38.65
N ASN A 6 -21.48 -51.31 -38.50
CA ASN A 6 -21.25 -51.96 -37.22
C ASN A 6 -19.75 -52.07 -36.86
N GLY A 7 -18.87 -51.48 -37.68
CA GLY A 7 -17.41 -51.47 -37.45
C GLY A 7 -16.69 -52.74 -37.88
N ASN A 8 -17.35 -53.68 -38.56
CA ASN A 8 -16.71 -54.89 -39.07
C ASN A 8 -15.92 -54.60 -40.35
N GLU A 9 -14.79 -55.30 -40.52
CA GLU A 9 -13.99 -55.20 -41.74
C GLU A 9 -14.72 -55.75 -42.95
N VAL A 10 -14.84 -54.94 -43.99
CA VAL A 10 -15.34 -55.37 -45.30
C VAL A 10 -14.14 -55.62 -46.21
N LYS A 11 -13.97 -56.89 -46.62
CA LYS A 11 -12.95 -57.32 -47.59
C LYS A 11 -13.48 -57.11 -49.01
N GLU A 12 -12.57 -57.02 -49.99
CA GLU A 12 -12.86 -56.88 -51.44
C GLU A 12 -13.48 -55.55 -51.91
N VAL A 13 -13.36 -54.48 -51.12
CA VAL A 13 -13.78 -53.14 -51.55
C VAL A 13 -12.59 -52.25 -51.88
N LYS A 14 -12.70 -51.49 -52.97
CA LYS A 14 -11.70 -50.52 -53.41
C LYS A 14 -12.05 -49.15 -52.84
N ILE A 15 -11.15 -48.59 -52.02
CA ILE A 15 -11.30 -47.23 -51.47
C ILE A 15 -10.68 -46.27 -52.49
N GLU A 16 -11.47 -45.37 -53.06
CA GLU A 16 -10.99 -44.34 -53.99
C GLU A 16 -11.39 -42.94 -53.48
N PRO A 17 -10.42 -42.01 -53.36
CA PRO A 17 -8.98 -42.20 -53.52
C PRO A 17 -8.38 -42.97 -52.33
N ASP A 18 -7.34 -43.77 -52.59
CA ASP A 18 -6.59 -44.51 -51.58
C ASP A 18 -5.65 -43.60 -50.75
N MET A 19 -5.34 -42.42 -51.28
CA MET A 19 -4.68 -41.32 -50.58
C MET A 19 -5.45 -40.02 -50.71
N VAL A 20 -5.68 -39.36 -49.58
CA VAL A 20 -6.15 -37.97 -49.54
C VAL A 20 -4.96 -37.10 -49.16
N GLU A 21 -4.63 -36.13 -50.00
CA GLU A 21 -3.61 -35.14 -49.69
C GLU A 21 -4.21 -34.09 -48.74
N VAL A 22 -3.75 -34.09 -47.49
CA VAL A 22 -4.15 -33.10 -46.49
C VAL A 22 -3.06 -32.02 -46.44
N SER A 23 -3.38 -30.82 -46.92
CA SER A 23 -2.47 -29.67 -46.83
C SER A 23 -2.77 -28.87 -45.56
N ILE A 24 -1.79 -28.78 -44.67
CA ILE A 24 -1.82 -27.87 -43.51
C ILE A 24 -1.03 -26.63 -43.90
N SER A 25 -1.71 -25.49 -44.03
CA SER A 25 -1.06 -24.21 -44.30
C SER A 25 -0.57 -23.59 -42.99
N LEU A 26 0.75 -23.54 -42.79
CA LEU A 26 1.37 -22.80 -41.68
C LEU A 26 1.56 -21.34 -42.13
N THR A 27 0.64 -20.44 -41.76
CA THR A 27 0.89 -19.00 -41.91
C THR A 27 2.04 -18.63 -40.98
N ARG A 28 3.07 -17.93 -41.48
CA ARG A 28 4.13 -17.34 -40.64
C ARG A 28 3.54 -16.19 -39.80
N GLY A 29 2.73 -16.51 -38.80
CA GLY A 29 2.42 -15.58 -37.74
C GLY A 29 3.71 -15.24 -37.01
N TYR A 30 3.89 -13.97 -36.65
CA TYR A 30 4.88 -13.65 -35.65
C TYR A 30 4.49 -14.40 -34.35
N PRO A 31 5.43 -15.05 -33.64
CA PRO A 31 5.13 -15.68 -32.37
C PRO A 31 4.48 -14.68 -31.40
N GLU A 32 3.40 -15.12 -30.75
CA GLU A 32 2.71 -14.38 -29.70
C GLU A 32 3.19 -14.85 -28.32
N LYS A 33 3.22 -13.93 -27.36
CA LYS A 33 3.51 -14.23 -25.96
C LYS A 33 2.67 -13.34 -25.05
N GLN A 34 2.02 -13.95 -24.08
CA GLN A 34 1.33 -13.25 -23.00
C GLN A 34 2.33 -12.95 -21.89
N LEU A 35 2.41 -11.69 -21.50
CA LEU A 35 3.39 -11.19 -20.55
C LEU A 35 2.71 -10.37 -19.45
N THR A 36 3.15 -10.57 -18.22
CA THR A 36 2.74 -9.73 -17.10
C THR A 36 3.31 -8.33 -17.24
N VAL A 37 2.47 -7.33 -16.98
CA VAL A 37 2.82 -5.92 -17.00
C VAL A 37 3.48 -5.53 -15.68
N LYS A 38 4.62 -4.84 -15.77
CA LYS A 38 5.36 -4.34 -14.61
C LYS A 38 5.55 -2.83 -14.74
N PRO A 39 4.74 -2.01 -14.04
CA PRO A 39 4.89 -0.56 -14.09
C PRO A 39 6.29 -0.11 -13.66
N LYS A 40 6.91 0.74 -14.46
CA LYS A 40 8.24 1.28 -14.20
C LYS A 40 8.13 2.59 -13.46
N ILE A 41 8.47 2.59 -12.17
CA ILE A 41 8.36 3.79 -11.32
C ILE A 41 9.72 4.48 -11.17
N ILE A 42 9.75 5.80 -11.30
CA ILE A 42 10.93 6.63 -11.03
C ILE A 42 10.61 7.72 -10.01
N GLY A 43 11.63 8.17 -9.27
CA GLY A 43 11.45 9.15 -8.21
C GLY A 43 11.00 8.54 -6.88
N LYS A 44 10.60 9.40 -5.94
CA LYS A 44 10.10 9.01 -4.62
C LYS A 44 8.92 9.90 -4.22
N PRO A 45 7.90 9.37 -3.52
CA PRO A 45 6.85 10.19 -2.92
C PRO A 45 7.43 11.29 -2.03
N ALA A 46 6.60 12.29 -1.69
CA ALA A 46 7.00 13.34 -0.76
C ALA A 46 7.45 12.75 0.60
N PRO A 47 8.35 13.42 1.33
CA PRO A 47 8.73 13.00 2.69
C PRO A 47 7.51 12.77 3.58
N GLY A 48 7.51 11.68 4.34
CA GLY A 48 6.37 11.27 5.16
C GLY A 48 5.29 10.48 4.42
N TYR A 49 5.51 10.12 3.15
CA TYR A 49 4.63 9.26 2.36
C TYR A 49 5.37 8.04 1.83
N TYR A 50 4.64 6.96 1.58
CA TYR A 50 5.15 5.74 0.95
C TYR A 50 4.15 5.17 -0.06
N ILE A 51 4.66 4.46 -1.06
CA ILE A 51 3.82 3.72 -2.01
C ILE A 51 3.33 2.47 -1.29
N SER A 52 2.02 2.37 -1.08
CA SER A 52 1.42 1.20 -0.44
C SER A 52 1.11 0.09 -1.43
N GLU A 53 0.78 0.44 -2.66
CA GLU A 53 0.39 -0.51 -3.69
C GLU A 53 0.58 0.09 -5.08
N ILE A 54 0.89 -0.76 -6.05
CA ILE A 54 0.93 -0.42 -7.48
C ILE A 54 0.07 -1.46 -8.19
N LEU A 55 -0.95 -1.00 -8.90
CA LEU A 55 -1.86 -1.84 -9.67
C LEU A 55 -1.78 -1.43 -11.14
N SER A 56 -1.84 -2.40 -12.03
CA SER A 56 -1.96 -2.19 -13.48
C SER A 56 -3.20 -2.90 -14.00
N SER A 57 -3.93 -2.23 -14.89
CA SER A 57 -5.07 -2.80 -15.59
C SER A 57 -4.92 -2.53 -17.09
N PRO A 58 -4.75 -3.56 -17.92
CA PRO A 58 -4.60 -4.97 -17.55
C PRO A 58 -3.25 -5.25 -16.87
N ASP A 59 -3.18 -6.36 -16.12
CA ASP A 59 -1.96 -6.87 -15.49
C ASP A 59 -1.19 -7.83 -16.40
N GLU A 60 -1.78 -8.25 -17.52
CA GLU A 60 -1.12 -9.02 -18.58
C GLU A 60 -1.53 -8.50 -19.96
N ILE A 61 -0.59 -8.50 -20.90
CA ILE A 61 -0.84 -8.12 -22.30
C ILE A 61 -0.20 -9.15 -23.22
N LYS A 62 -0.90 -9.47 -24.31
CA LYS A 62 -0.34 -10.28 -25.37
C LYS A 62 0.39 -9.42 -26.40
N ILE A 63 1.65 -9.77 -26.66
CA ILE A 63 2.47 -9.13 -27.69
C ILE A 63 2.88 -10.15 -28.75
N PHE A 64 3.24 -9.67 -29.94
CA PHE A 64 3.79 -10.47 -31.02
C PHE A 64 4.99 -9.78 -31.65
N GLY A 65 5.91 -10.56 -32.24
CA GLY A 65 7.03 -9.97 -32.95
C GLY A 65 8.17 -10.94 -33.24
N ASN A 66 9.38 -10.40 -33.42
CA ASN A 66 10.54 -11.22 -33.77
C ASN A 66 10.84 -12.26 -32.68
N TYR A 67 10.97 -13.54 -33.07
CA TYR A 67 11.15 -14.66 -32.13
C TYR A 67 12.34 -14.45 -31.19
N SER A 68 13.48 -13.99 -31.71
CA SER A 68 14.71 -13.78 -30.94
C SER A 68 14.58 -12.66 -29.90
N LYS A 69 13.61 -11.75 -30.05
CA LYS A 69 13.32 -10.69 -29.08
C LYS A 69 12.30 -11.16 -28.05
N ILE A 70 11.15 -11.66 -28.52
CA ILE A 70 10.03 -12.04 -27.65
C ILE A 70 10.35 -13.25 -26.76
N SER A 71 11.23 -14.16 -27.19
CA SER A 71 11.61 -15.34 -26.41
C SER A 71 12.26 -14.96 -25.07
N ASN A 72 13.03 -13.87 -25.05
CA ASN A 72 13.86 -13.46 -23.91
C ASN A 72 13.14 -12.51 -22.94
N ILE A 73 11.92 -12.07 -23.26
CA ILE A 73 11.17 -11.14 -22.43
C ILE A 73 10.31 -11.93 -21.44
N GLU A 74 10.50 -11.69 -20.14
CA GLU A 74 9.71 -12.33 -19.09
C GLU A 74 8.52 -11.49 -18.63
N PHE A 75 8.64 -10.17 -18.71
CA PHE A 75 7.60 -9.20 -18.32
C PHE A 75 7.69 -7.97 -19.21
N LEU A 76 6.58 -7.24 -19.32
CA LEU A 76 6.47 -6.02 -20.10
C LEU A 76 6.52 -4.80 -19.18
N GLU A 77 7.60 -4.00 -19.26
CA GLU A 77 7.66 -2.73 -18.51
C GLU A 77 6.76 -1.68 -19.15
N THR A 78 6.25 -0.73 -18.37
CA THR A 78 5.66 0.51 -18.92
C THR A 78 6.75 1.53 -19.24
N ILE A 79 6.40 2.59 -19.97
CA ILE A 79 7.22 3.80 -19.90
C ILE A 79 7.34 4.30 -18.45
N PRO A 80 8.45 4.96 -18.07
CA PRO A 80 8.63 5.45 -16.70
C PRO A 80 7.51 6.37 -16.23
N ILE A 81 6.99 6.10 -15.03
CA ILE A 81 6.01 6.94 -14.33
C ILE A 81 6.72 7.65 -13.18
N ASP A 82 6.74 8.97 -13.23
CA ASP A 82 7.33 9.80 -12.18
C ASP A 82 6.38 9.98 -11.00
N VAL A 83 6.84 9.57 -9.82
CA VAL A 83 6.12 9.71 -8.54
C VAL A 83 6.80 10.71 -7.60
N SER A 84 7.71 11.53 -8.13
CA SER A 84 8.44 12.52 -7.35
C SER A 84 7.49 13.49 -6.65
N GLY A 85 7.51 13.48 -5.32
CA GLY A 85 6.77 14.44 -4.50
C GLY A 85 5.25 14.21 -4.42
N ILE A 86 4.73 13.10 -4.95
CA ILE A 86 3.29 12.83 -4.83
C ILE A 86 2.91 12.52 -3.36
N THR A 87 1.72 12.96 -2.97
CA THR A 87 1.14 12.78 -1.61
C THR A 87 -0.21 12.05 -1.65
N LYS A 88 -0.72 11.75 -2.84
CA LYS A 88 -2.02 11.12 -3.07
C LYS A 88 -1.88 10.03 -4.11
N THR A 89 -2.87 9.16 -4.17
CA THR A 89 -3.00 8.16 -5.24
C THR A 89 -2.92 8.83 -6.60
N LEU A 90 -2.12 8.24 -7.48
CA LEU A 90 -1.93 8.65 -8.85
C LEU A 90 -2.47 7.56 -9.77
N SER A 91 -3.39 7.90 -10.67
CA SER A 91 -3.87 7.01 -11.72
C SER A 91 -3.53 7.60 -13.08
N VAL A 92 -2.77 6.86 -13.90
CA VAL A 92 -2.30 7.30 -15.21
C VAL A 92 -2.47 6.20 -16.24
N LYS A 93 -2.72 6.60 -17.49
CA LYS A 93 -2.71 5.69 -18.63
C LYS A 93 -1.40 5.84 -19.37
N VAL A 94 -0.62 4.76 -19.45
CA VAL A 94 0.70 4.76 -20.07
C VAL A 94 0.87 3.57 -21.01
N PRO A 95 1.56 3.73 -22.14
CA PRO A 95 1.87 2.61 -23.02
C PRO A 95 2.94 1.69 -22.40
N PRO A 96 2.98 0.42 -22.82
CA PRO A 96 4.11 -0.45 -22.55
C PRO A 96 5.38 0.04 -23.28
N ALA A 97 6.53 -0.18 -22.68
CA ALA A 97 7.84 0.07 -23.29
C ALA A 97 8.20 -1.11 -24.22
N LEU A 98 7.82 -0.98 -25.49
CA LEU A 98 8.12 -2.00 -26.51
C LEU A 98 9.39 -1.66 -27.29
N GLU A 99 10.25 -2.67 -27.47
CA GLU A 99 11.38 -2.57 -28.39
C GLU A 99 10.91 -2.62 -29.84
N GLU A 100 11.72 -2.08 -30.75
CA GLU A 100 11.46 -2.13 -32.19
C GLU A 100 11.24 -3.58 -32.68
N GLY A 101 10.18 -3.80 -33.46
CA GLY A 101 9.82 -5.13 -33.98
C GLY A 101 9.00 -6.00 -33.02
N LEU A 102 8.51 -5.43 -31.91
CA LEU A 102 7.47 -6.00 -31.06
C LEU A 102 6.22 -5.12 -31.15
N ASN A 103 5.04 -5.75 -31.17
CA ASN A 103 3.75 -5.08 -31.27
C ASN A 103 2.74 -5.72 -30.31
N ILE A 104 1.72 -4.96 -29.97
CA ILE A 104 0.58 -5.44 -29.18
C ILE A 104 -0.36 -6.20 -30.11
N VAL A 105 -0.88 -7.36 -29.68
CA VAL A 105 -1.84 -8.14 -30.48
C VAL A 105 -3.15 -7.37 -30.66
N ASP A 106 -3.73 -7.44 -31.87
CA ASP A 106 -5.00 -6.80 -32.18
C ASP A 106 -6.11 -7.24 -31.19
N GLY A 107 -6.81 -6.28 -30.61
CA GLY A 107 -7.87 -6.50 -29.62
C GLY A 107 -7.43 -6.36 -28.17
N GLU A 108 -6.13 -6.30 -27.90
CA GLU A 108 -5.59 -5.88 -26.60
C GLU A 108 -5.61 -4.35 -26.47
N VAL A 109 -5.46 -3.84 -25.25
CA VAL A 109 -5.41 -2.40 -24.98
C VAL A 109 -4.00 -1.84 -25.15
N GLU A 110 -3.89 -0.72 -25.87
CA GLU A 110 -2.59 -0.05 -26.11
C GLU A 110 -2.07 0.73 -24.90
N LEU A 111 -2.99 1.18 -24.04
CA LEU A 111 -2.68 1.96 -22.83
C LEU A 111 -3.06 1.16 -21.60
N ILE A 112 -2.08 0.99 -20.70
CA ILE A 112 -2.24 0.37 -19.40
C ILE A 112 -2.63 1.44 -18.40
N GLU A 113 -3.71 1.24 -17.67
CA GLU A 113 -4.06 2.07 -16.53
C GLU A 113 -3.28 1.62 -15.30
N VAL A 114 -2.36 2.46 -14.84
CA VAL A 114 -1.55 2.23 -13.65
C VAL A 114 -2.07 3.10 -12.51
N THR A 115 -2.45 2.45 -11.41
CA THR A 115 -2.86 3.10 -10.16
C THR A 115 -1.81 2.88 -9.09
N ILE A 116 -1.17 3.97 -8.67
CA ILE A 116 -0.14 4.00 -7.63
C ILE A 116 -0.77 4.58 -6.38
N GLN A 117 -1.01 3.73 -5.38
CA GLN A 117 -1.58 4.15 -4.11
C GLN A 117 -0.48 4.62 -3.16
N VAL A 118 -0.73 5.76 -2.54
CA VAL A 118 0.21 6.41 -1.64
C VAL A 118 -0.46 6.61 -0.29
N LYS A 119 0.26 6.25 0.77
CA LYS A 119 -0.20 6.41 2.16
C LYS A 119 0.80 7.23 2.97
N GLU A 120 0.28 7.87 4.00
CA GLU A 120 1.09 8.59 4.97
C GLU A 120 1.81 7.63 5.90
N VAL A 121 3.07 7.94 6.22
CA VAL A 121 3.84 7.21 7.21
C VAL A 121 3.38 7.66 8.60
N ILE A 122 2.73 6.74 9.32
CA ILE A 122 2.38 6.92 10.73
C ILE A 122 3.49 6.29 11.57
N ILE A 123 4.02 7.06 12.53
CA ILE A 123 5.03 6.59 13.48
C ILE A 123 4.58 6.81 14.91
N GLN A 124 5.18 6.05 15.81
CA GLN A 124 5.01 6.22 17.25
C GLN A 124 6.26 6.88 17.82
N LYS A 125 6.07 7.80 18.77
CA LYS A 125 7.15 8.45 19.52
C LYS A 125 6.84 8.39 21.00
N ILE A 126 7.85 8.01 21.77
CA ILE A 126 7.80 8.04 23.23
C ILE A 126 8.38 9.39 23.66
N LEU A 127 7.60 10.14 24.41
CA LEU A 127 7.97 11.41 24.99
C LEU A 127 8.06 11.23 26.49
N LYS A 128 9.26 11.47 27.01
CA LYS A 128 9.59 11.23 28.41
C LYS A 128 9.58 12.50 29.22
N ASN A 129 9.39 12.36 30.52
CA ASN A 129 9.46 13.45 31.49
C ASN A 129 8.44 14.57 31.23
N ILE A 130 7.20 14.22 30.89
CA ILE A 130 6.12 15.20 30.73
C ILE A 130 5.58 15.55 32.11
N SER A 131 5.63 16.83 32.49
CA SER A 131 5.14 17.32 33.77
C SER A 131 3.61 17.33 33.82
N VAL A 132 3.05 16.78 34.90
CA VAL A 132 1.61 16.75 35.15
C VAL A 132 1.20 17.95 35.99
N LEU A 133 0.28 18.76 35.46
CA LEU A 133 -0.22 19.95 36.14
C LEU A 133 -1.64 19.75 36.70
N PRO A 134 -1.97 20.33 37.86
CA PRO A 134 -3.35 20.35 38.34
C PRO A 134 -4.20 21.30 37.49
N GLN A 135 -5.41 20.88 37.11
CA GLN A 135 -6.39 21.71 36.40
C GLN A 135 -7.69 21.84 37.22
N ASN A 136 -8.29 23.03 37.22
CA ASN A 136 -9.48 23.38 38.01
C ASN A 136 -9.27 23.31 39.54
N LEU A 137 -8.05 23.56 40.01
CA LEU A 137 -7.77 23.68 41.44
C LEU A 137 -8.10 25.09 41.93
N SER A 138 -8.72 25.19 43.11
CA SER A 138 -8.94 26.47 43.79
C SER A 138 -7.61 27.13 44.15
N PRO A 139 -7.44 28.46 43.99
CA PRO A 139 -6.19 29.16 44.29
C PRO A 139 -5.78 29.09 45.78
N PHE A 140 -6.69 28.67 46.66
CA PHE A 140 -6.44 28.53 48.09
C PHE A 140 -6.03 27.12 48.51
N VAL A 141 -5.86 26.19 47.57
CA VAL A 141 -5.55 24.79 47.83
C VAL A 141 -4.20 24.44 47.22
N SER A 142 -3.34 23.79 48.01
CA SER A 142 -2.07 23.25 47.50
C SER A 142 -2.18 21.73 47.36
N CYS A 143 -1.63 21.19 46.28
CA CYS A 143 -1.59 19.74 46.04
C CYS A 143 -0.19 19.28 45.62
N GLU A 144 0.13 18.05 45.97
CA GLU A 144 1.33 17.34 45.55
C GLU A 144 0.90 16.16 44.65
N ILE A 145 1.51 16.04 43.47
CA ILE A 145 1.21 14.96 42.51
C ILE A 145 2.41 14.01 42.50
N LYS A 146 2.17 12.71 42.69
CA LYS A 146 3.23 11.68 42.68
C LYS A 146 2.87 10.53 41.74
N PRO A 147 3.70 10.24 40.71
CA PRO A 147 4.84 11.04 40.24
C PRO A 147 4.42 12.34 39.54
N GLU A 148 5.27 13.36 39.59
CA GLU A 148 5.07 14.65 38.89
C GLU A 148 5.34 14.55 37.39
N ILE A 149 6.06 13.52 36.98
CA ILE A 149 6.45 13.26 35.59
C ILE A 149 5.86 11.94 35.12
N ILE A 150 5.45 11.94 33.85
CA ILE A 150 4.96 10.76 33.16
C ILE A 150 5.64 10.64 31.80
N ASP A 151 5.63 9.43 31.26
CA ASP A 151 6.02 9.15 29.88
C ASP A 151 4.74 8.90 29.07
N ILE A 152 4.69 9.40 27.84
CA ILE A 152 3.58 9.18 26.93
C ILE A 152 4.07 8.58 25.61
N THR A 153 3.27 7.69 25.05
CA THR A 153 3.44 7.19 23.69
C THR A 153 2.34 7.79 22.83
N VAL A 154 2.75 8.50 21.79
CA VAL A 154 1.85 9.14 20.82
C VAL A 154 2.12 8.59 19.44
N GLU A 155 1.10 8.60 18.59
CA GLU A 155 1.22 8.27 17.18
C GLU A 155 0.68 9.39 16.31
N GLY A 156 1.23 9.49 15.11
CA GLY A 156 0.77 10.47 14.14
C GLY A 156 1.63 10.47 12.89
N LYS A 157 1.34 11.40 11.99
CA LYS A 157 2.12 11.59 10.78
C LYS A 157 3.58 11.87 11.15
N ASN A 158 4.52 11.19 10.51
CA ASN A 158 5.96 11.37 10.77
C ASN A 158 6.39 12.84 10.79
N ILE A 159 5.91 13.64 9.83
CA ILE A 159 6.23 15.07 9.74
C ILE A 159 5.78 15.90 10.96
N LEU A 160 4.70 15.48 11.64
CA LEU A 160 4.19 16.15 12.84
C LEU A 160 4.91 15.64 14.09
N ILE A 161 5.09 14.33 14.20
CA ILE A 161 5.76 13.68 15.33
C ILE A 161 7.23 14.09 15.45
N ASP A 162 7.92 14.27 14.33
CA ASP A 162 9.33 14.71 14.32
C ASP A 162 9.49 16.13 14.88
N LYS A 163 8.49 16.99 14.67
CA LYS A 163 8.46 18.38 15.18
C LYS A 163 7.87 18.50 16.59
N LEU A 164 7.24 17.44 17.10
CA LEU A 164 6.57 17.47 18.40
C LEU A 164 7.59 17.55 19.54
N GLU A 165 7.44 18.58 20.37
CA GLU A 165 8.22 18.78 21.59
C GLU A 165 7.37 18.62 22.85
N ALA A 166 8.02 18.38 24.00
CA ALA A 166 7.34 18.22 25.29
C ALA A 166 6.50 19.45 25.69
N LYS A 167 6.87 20.65 25.24
CA LYS A 167 6.16 21.91 25.53
C LYS A 167 4.80 22.04 24.84
N ASP A 168 4.60 21.30 23.74
CA ASP A 168 3.37 21.33 22.96
C ASP A 168 2.28 20.44 23.58
N ILE A 169 2.64 19.70 24.63
CA ILE A 169 1.81 18.72 25.30
C ILE A 169 1.46 19.24 26.69
N LYS A 170 0.18 19.15 27.04
CA LYS A 170 -0.28 19.51 28.38
C LYS A 170 -0.84 18.26 29.04
N ALA A 171 -0.08 17.69 29.96
CA ALA A 171 -0.58 16.64 30.85
C ALA A 171 -1.19 17.29 32.10
N PHE A 172 -2.38 16.87 32.48
CA PHE A 172 -3.06 17.41 33.64
C PHE A 172 -3.97 16.40 34.32
N VAL A 173 -4.28 16.71 35.58
CA VAL A 173 -5.30 16.02 36.36
C VAL A 173 -6.44 17.00 36.64
N LYS A 174 -7.66 16.63 36.25
CA LYS A 174 -8.87 17.43 36.51
C LYS A 174 -9.36 17.18 37.92
N PHE A 175 -9.51 18.26 38.68
CA PHE A 175 -10.11 18.23 40.02
C PHE A 175 -11.62 18.45 39.91
N THR A 176 -12.38 17.65 40.65
CA THR A 176 -13.83 17.81 40.86
C THR A 176 -14.09 18.09 42.34
N ASP A 177 -15.25 18.63 42.68
CA ASP A 177 -15.53 19.13 44.04
C ASP A 177 -15.51 18.06 45.15
N ASN A 178 -15.34 16.78 44.80
CA ASN A 178 -15.40 15.63 45.70
C ASN A 178 -14.03 15.02 46.05
N PHE A 179 -12.95 15.78 45.90
CA PHE A 179 -11.59 15.26 46.11
C PHE A 179 -11.27 14.94 47.59
N LYS A 180 -10.70 13.76 47.84
CA LYS A 180 -10.20 13.32 49.16
C LYS A 180 -8.76 13.81 49.39
N VAL A 181 -8.30 13.76 50.65
CA VAL A 181 -6.94 14.15 51.06
C VAL A 181 -5.86 13.41 50.27
N GLU A 182 -6.09 12.13 49.96
CA GLU A 182 -5.23 11.32 49.10
C GLU A 182 -6.12 10.50 48.15
N GLN A 183 -5.82 10.52 46.86
CA GLN A 183 -6.51 9.69 45.87
C GLN A 183 -5.66 9.45 44.62
N LYS A 184 -5.96 8.36 43.92
CA LYS A 184 -5.42 8.08 42.59
C LYS A 184 -6.32 8.67 41.51
N VAL A 185 -5.74 9.37 40.56
CA VAL A 185 -6.47 9.99 39.45
C VAL A 185 -5.79 9.67 38.14
N LYS A 186 -6.59 9.41 37.11
CA LYS A 186 -6.10 9.22 35.75
C LYS A 186 -5.57 10.52 35.17
N VAL A 187 -4.39 10.47 34.56
CA VAL A 187 -3.81 11.61 33.86
C VAL A 187 -4.52 11.79 32.52
N GLN A 188 -4.86 13.04 32.20
CA GLN A 188 -5.36 13.43 30.89
C GLN A 188 -4.29 14.24 30.17
N VAL A 189 -4.27 14.14 28.85
CA VAL A 189 -3.28 14.84 28.02
C VAL A 189 -4.00 15.52 26.88
N ASP A 190 -3.77 16.82 26.72
CA ASP A 190 -4.16 17.55 25.53
C ASP A 190 -3.02 17.46 24.51
N LEU A 191 -3.34 16.92 23.34
CA LEU A 191 -2.43 16.74 22.22
C LEU A 191 -2.82 17.68 21.07
N PRO A 192 -1.83 18.13 20.26
CA PRO A 192 -2.12 18.92 19.07
C PRO A 192 -2.84 18.09 18.00
N GLU A 193 -3.44 18.78 17.02
CA GLU A 193 -4.19 18.14 15.94
C GLU A 193 -3.32 17.18 15.12
N GLY A 194 -3.90 16.04 14.74
CA GLY A 194 -3.21 15.02 13.94
C GLY A 194 -2.29 14.10 14.75
N ILE A 195 -2.32 14.18 16.09
CA ILE A 195 -1.58 13.31 17.00
C ILE A 195 -2.55 12.61 17.93
N SER A 196 -2.42 11.29 18.00
CA SER A 196 -3.26 10.42 18.82
C SER A 196 -2.47 9.87 20.00
N LEU A 197 -3.11 9.79 21.16
CA LEU A 197 -2.54 9.17 22.34
C LEU A 197 -2.66 7.64 22.23
N ILE A 198 -1.56 6.93 22.42
CA ILE A 198 -1.54 5.46 22.47
C ILE A 198 -1.44 4.97 23.91
N LYS A 199 -0.54 5.55 24.71
CA LYS A 199 -0.28 5.09 26.08
C LYS A 199 0.21 6.22 26.96
N ILE A 200 -0.15 6.17 28.24
CA ILE A 200 0.43 6.99 29.31
C ILE A 200 1.02 6.06 30.37
N GLU A 201 2.20 6.38 30.88
CA GLU A 201 2.87 5.61 31.91
C GLU A 201 3.54 6.51 32.98
N PRO A 202 3.12 6.41 34.26
CA PRO A 202 1.93 5.71 34.75
C PRO A 202 0.61 6.36 34.31
N GLU A 203 -0.43 5.56 34.04
CA GLU A 203 -1.78 6.05 33.67
C GLU A 203 -2.46 6.81 34.81
N GLU A 204 -2.12 6.47 36.05
CA GLU A 204 -2.66 7.08 37.26
C GLU A 204 -1.55 7.68 38.12
N VAL A 205 -1.83 8.83 38.69
CA VAL A 205 -0.96 9.52 39.66
C VAL A 205 -1.70 9.67 40.99
N THR A 206 -0.95 9.62 42.09
CA THR A 206 -1.48 9.91 43.42
C THR A 206 -1.45 11.41 43.65
N VAL A 207 -2.60 11.99 44.00
CA VAL A 207 -2.72 13.40 44.34
C VAL A 207 -2.97 13.51 45.84
N LEU A 208 -2.10 14.26 46.53
CA LEU A 208 -2.24 14.63 47.93
C LEU A 208 -2.63 16.10 48.05
N ILE A 209 -3.70 16.41 48.77
CA ILE A 209 -4.13 17.78 49.03
C ILE A 209 -3.67 18.20 50.42
N ASN A 210 -2.87 19.26 50.47
CA ASN A 210 -2.43 19.87 51.72
C ASN A 210 -3.43 20.98 52.10
N LYS A 211 -4.09 20.80 53.25
CA LYS A 211 -5.03 21.76 53.85
C LYS A 211 -4.32 22.92 54.52
#